data_AF-A0A832H3A8-F1
#
_entry.id   AF-A0A832H3A8-F1
#
_cell.length_a   1.000
_cell.length_b   1.000
_cell.length_c   1.000
_cell.angle_alpha   90.00
_cell.angle_beta   90.00
_cell.angle_gamma   90.00
#
_symmetry.space_group_name_H-M   'P 1'
#
loop_
_entity.id
_entity.type
_entity.pdbx_description
1 polymer ?
#
loop_
_entity_poly.entity_id
_entity_poly.type
_entity_poly.pdbx_seq_one_letter_code
_entity_poly.pdbx_strand_id
1 'polypeptide(L)'
;GYSLTVYGYILLTALVPQLIGHTSFNWAVRWISPTIVSLVILFEPVLASLLGFVLFKEIPDAAVLLGALVLLLGVAIAAKG
;
A
#
# COMPACT_ATOMS: atom_id res chain seq x y z
N GLY A 1 26.99 15.98 -5.42
CA GLY A 1 26.23 14.88 -4.81
C GLY A 1 24.95 15.43 -4.20
N TYR A 2 23.93 14.59 -4.01
CA TYR A 2 22.67 15.00 -3.37
C TYR A 2 22.87 15.33 -1.88
N SER A 3 21.89 16.01 -1.26
CA SER A 3 21.90 16.29 0.18
C SER A 3 21.85 14.99 1.00
N LEU A 4 22.47 15.00 2.20
CA LEU A 4 22.43 13.88 3.15
C LEU A 4 20.99 13.46 3.49
N THR A 5 20.05 14.40 3.48
CA THR A 5 18.62 14.14 3.68
C THR A 5 18.03 13.23 2.60
N VAL A 6 18.44 13.40 1.34
CA VAL A 6 17.95 12.57 0.23
C VAL A 6 18.43 11.13 0.38
N TYR A 7 19.70 10.94 0.75
CA TYR A 7 20.23 9.61 1.07
C TYR A 7 19.48 8.97 2.25
N GLY A 8 19.12 9.78 3.26
CA GLY A 8 18.24 9.35 4.35
C GLY A 8 16.89 8.82 3.86
N TYR A 9 16.21 9.54 2.98
CA TYR A 9 14.93 9.09 2.41
C TYR A 9 15.08 7.82 1.55
N ILE A 10 16.12 7.73 0.73
CA ILE A 10 16.40 6.52 -0.07
C ILE A 10 16.63 5.31 0.84
N LEU A 11 17.37 5.49 1.94
CA LEU A 11 17.61 4.41 2.89
C LEU A 11 16.31 3.98 3.57
N LEU A 12 15.46 4.92 3.96
CA LEU A 12 14.17 4.63 4.58
C LEU A 12 13.22 3.89 3.62
N THR A 13 13.13 4.31 2.35
CA THR A 13 12.31 3.60 1.36
C THR A 13 12.87 2.22 1.04
N ALA A 14 14.20 2.06 0.97
CA ALA A 14 14.83 0.77 0.75
C ALA A 14 14.56 -0.21 1.90
N LEU A 15 14.65 0.25 3.15
CA LEU A 15 14.49 -0.62 4.32
C LEU A 15 13.04 -0.92 4.65
N VAL A 16 12.15 0.08 4.60
CA VAL A 16 10.79 -0.05 5.13
C VAL A 16 9.85 -0.69 4.10
N PRO A 17 9.37 0.01 3.05
CA PRO A 17 8.48 -0.62 2.08
C PRO A 17 9.20 -1.68 1.26
N GLN A 18 10.45 -1.44 0.82
CA GLN A 18 11.12 -2.36 -0.10
C GLN A 18 11.53 -3.67 0.57
N LEU A 19 12.35 -3.59 1.63
CA LEU A 19 12.87 -4.78 2.28
C LEU A 19 11.84 -5.40 3.21
N ILE A 20 11.31 -4.66 4.17
CA ILE A 20 10.38 -5.22 5.15
C ILE A 20 9.04 -5.55 4.49
N GLY A 21 8.41 -4.59 3.80
CA GLY A 21 7.09 -4.77 3.17
C GLY A 21 7.03 -5.97 2.21
N HIS A 22 7.86 -5.98 1.16
CA HIS A 22 7.84 -7.08 0.19
C HIS A 22 8.30 -8.42 0.76
N THR A 23 9.27 -8.43 1.70
CA THR A 23 9.68 -9.69 2.33
C THR A 23 8.57 -10.26 3.20
N SER A 24 7.84 -9.42 3.92
CA SER A 24 6.66 -9.83 4.70
C SER A 24 5.57 -10.42 3.81
N PHE A 25 5.28 -9.83 2.65
CA PHE A 25 4.33 -10.41 1.69
C PHE A 25 4.81 -11.75 1.13
N ASN A 26 6.09 -11.84 0.73
CA ASN A 26 6.68 -13.09 0.25
C ASN A 26 6.65 -14.20 1.31
N TRP A 27 6.86 -13.83 2.57
CA TRP A 27 6.73 -14.75 3.69
C TRP A 27 5.27 -15.16 3.91
N ALA A 28 4.32 -14.22 3.85
CA ALA A 28 2.89 -14.49 4.05
C ALA A 28 2.32 -15.48 3.04
N VAL A 29 2.74 -15.43 1.78
CA VAL A 29 2.30 -16.39 0.73
C VAL A 29 2.69 -17.84 1.04
N ARG A 30 3.70 -18.06 1.90
CA ARG A 30 4.06 -19.43 2.34
C ARG A 30 3.08 -20.02 3.35
N TRP A 31 2.29 -19.18 4.02
CA TRP A 31 1.40 -19.59 5.13
C TRP A 31 -0.08 -19.31 4.86
N ILE A 32 -0.38 -18.34 4.00
CA ILE A 32 -1.71 -17.86 3.66
C ILE A 32 -1.89 -18.02 2.14
N SER A 33 -3.13 -18.25 1.68
CA SER A 33 -3.39 -18.38 0.25
C SER A 33 -2.93 -17.14 -0.52
N PRO A 34 -2.30 -17.31 -1.71
CA PRO A 34 -1.89 -16.19 -2.55
C PRO A 34 -3.03 -15.22 -2.82
N THR A 35 -4.25 -15.73 -3.01
CA THR A 35 -5.46 -14.92 -3.22
C THR A 35 -5.71 -13.95 -2.08
N ILE A 36 -5.69 -14.41 -0.82
CA ILE A 36 -5.92 -13.54 0.35
C ILE A 36 -4.79 -12.51 0.46
N VAL A 37 -3.53 -12.92 0.25
CA VAL A 37 -2.39 -11.99 0.29
C VAL A 37 -2.54 -10.90 -0.78
N SER A 38 -2.91 -11.26 -2.01
CA SER A 38 -3.17 -10.28 -3.08
C SER A 38 -4.33 -9.34 -2.75
N LEU A 39 -5.40 -9.82 -2.13
CA LEU A 39 -6.51 -8.98 -1.69
C LEU A 39 -6.08 -7.96 -0.61
N VAL A 40 -5.19 -8.36 0.31
CA VAL A 40 -4.63 -7.44 1.31
C VAL A 40 -3.75 -6.37 0.67
N ILE A 41 -2.95 -6.73 -0.33
CA ILE A 41 -2.09 -5.76 -1.06
C ILE A 41 -2.94 -4.68 -1.76
N LEU A 42 -4.14 -5.00 -2.24
CA LEU A 42 -5.02 -4.02 -2.87
C LEU A 42 -5.44 -2.87 -1.93
N PHE A 43 -5.31 -3.02 -0.60
CA PHE A 43 -5.56 -1.90 0.33
C PHE A 43 -4.45 -0.86 0.34
N GLU A 44 -3.26 -1.16 -0.19
CA GLU A 44 -2.10 -0.26 -0.22
C GLU A 44 -2.40 1.12 -0.82
N PRO A 45 -3.05 1.27 -2.00
CA PRO A 45 -3.44 2.58 -2.54
C PRO A 45 -4.43 3.35 -1.66
N VAL A 46 -5.35 2.66 -0.96
CA VAL A 46 -6.32 3.30 -0.06
C VAL A 46 -5.60 3.84 1.17
N LEU A 47 -4.72 3.04 1.78
CA LEU A 47 -3.91 3.44 2.91
C LEU A 47 -2.90 4.54 2.54
N ALA A 48 -2.29 4.46 1.35
CA ALA A 48 -1.39 5.49 0.84
C ALA A 48 -2.11 6.82 0.64
N SER A 49 -3.32 6.81 0.07
CA SER A 49 -4.13 8.03 -0.09
C SER A 49 -4.51 8.64 1.26
N LEU A 50 -4.86 7.80 2.24
CA LEU A 50 -5.18 8.25 3.60
C LEU A 50 -3.96 8.84 4.30
N LEU A 51 -2.79 8.19 4.21
CA LEU A 51 -1.54 8.70 4.76
C LEU A 51 -1.11 9.99 4.06
N GLY A 52 -1.32 10.09 2.74
CA GLY A 52 -1.10 11.30 1.96
C GLY A 52 -1.91 12.49 2.47
N PHE A 53 -3.20 12.26 2.73
CA PHE A 53 -4.08 13.24 3.33
C PHE A 53 -3.63 13.67 4.73
N VAL A 54 -3.25 12.71 5.60
CA VAL A 54 -2.87 13.00 6.99
C VAL A 54 -1.51 13.70 7.09
N LEU A 55 -0.50 13.22 6.36
CA LEU A 55 0.88 13.69 6.47
C LEU A 55 1.18 14.90 5.58
N PHE A 56 0.63 14.91 4.37
CA PHE A 56 0.93 15.92 3.34
C PHE A 56 -0.24 16.87 3.07
N LYS A 57 -1.40 16.68 3.74
CA LYS A 57 -2.62 17.47 3.54
C LYS A 57 -3.13 17.41 2.09
N GLU A 58 -2.78 16.35 1.36
CA GLU A 58 -3.23 16.11 0.00
C GLU A 58 -4.68 15.63 0.02
N ILE A 59 -5.62 16.47 -0.44
CA ILE A 59 -7.04 16.10 -0.49
C ILE A 59 -7.24 15.16 -1.68
N PRO A 60 -7.69 13.91 -1.46
CA PRO A 60 -7.96 12.99 -2.55
C PRO A 60 -9.07 13.55 -3.45
N ASP A 61 -8.83 13.53 -4.75
CA ASP A 61 -9.85 13.94 -5.72
C ASP A 61 -11.03 12.96 -5.74
N ALA A 62 -12.20 13.42 -6.21
CA ALA A 62 -13.40 12.60 -6.34
C ALA A 62 -13.15 11.32 -7.15
N ALA A 63 -12.30 11.38 -8.18
CA ALA A 63 -11.94 10.20 -8.96
C ALA A 63 -11.18 9.15 -8.12
N VAL A 64 -10.29 9.58 -7.22
CA VAL A 64 -9.54 8.68 -6.31
C VAL A 64 -10.49 8.02 -5.32
N LEU A 65 -11.44 8.78 -4.77
CA LEU A 65 -12.45 8.25 -3.85
C LEU A 65 -13.37 7.23 -4.52
N LEU A 66 -13.81 7.49 -5.76
CA LEU A 66 -14.58 6.52 -6.55
C LEU A 66 -13.78 5.26 -6.86
N GLY A 67 -12.51 5.41 -7.26
CA GLY A 67 -11.61 4.28 -7.47
C GLY A 67 -11.43 3.43 -6.21
N ALA A 68 -11.23 4.07 -5.06
CA ALA A 68 -11.13 3.40 -3.77
C ALA A 68 -12.42 2.65 -3.41
N LEU A 69 -13.59 3.24 -3.65
CA LEU A 69 -14.88 2.59 -3.43
C LEU A 69 -15.04 1.33 -4.28
N VAL A 70 -14.77 1.43 -5.59
CA VAL A 70 -14.84 0.29 -6.52
C VAL A 70 -13.87 -0.81 -6.11
N LEU A 71 -12.63 -0.44 -5.74
CA LEU A 71 -11.62 -1.38 -5.26
C LEU A 71 -12.09 -2.13 -4.01
N LEU A 72 -12.57 -1.41 -2.99
CA LEU A 72 -13.01 -2.01 -1.73
C LEU A 72 -14.22 -2.93 -1.93
N LEU A 73 -15.15 -2.58 -2.82
CA LEU A 73 -16.26 -3.44 -3.19
C LEU A 73 -15.78 -4.72 -3.89
N GLY A 74 -14.85 -4.59 -4.84
CA GLY A 74 -14.26 -5.74 -5.52
C GLY A 74 -13.57 -6.70 -4.55
N VAL A 75 -12.78 -6.16 -3.61
CA VAL A 75 -12.14 -6.94 -2.55
C VAL A 75 -13.16 -7.62 -1.64
N ALA A 76 -14.22 -6.91 -1.22
CA ALA A 76 -15.26 -7.46 -0.36
C ALA A 76 -16.05 -8.60 -1.02
N ILE A 77 -16.26 -8.54 -2.33
CA ILE A 77 -16.89 -9.62 -3.11
C ILE A 77 -15.93 -10.81 -3.21
N ALA A 78 -14.68 -10.55 -3.62
CA ALA A 78 -13.66 -11.59 -3.79
C ALA A 78 -13.28 -12.31 -2.48
N ALA A 79 -13.37 -11.63 -1.34
CA ALA A 79 -13.12 -12.23 -0.03
C ALA A 79 -14.26 -13.13 0.48
N LYS A 80 -15.46 -13.04 -0.12
CA LYS A 80 -16.65 -13.84 0.26
C LYS A 80 -16.91 -15.03 -0.66
N GLY A 81 -16.34 -15.02 -1.87
CA GLY A 81 -16.40 -16.13 -2.84
C GLY A 81 -15.28 -17.13 -2.64
#